data_AF-A0A2D8FAA3-F1
#
_entry.id   AF-A0A2D8FAA3-F1
#
_cell.length_a   1.000
_cell.length_b   1.000
_cell.length_c   1.000
_cell.angle_alpha   90.00
_cell.angle_beta   90.00
_cell.angle_gamma   90.00
#
_symmetry.space_group_name_H-M   'P 1'
#
loop_
_entity.id
_entity.type
_entity.pdbx_description
1 polymer ?
#
loop_
_entity_poly.entity_id
_entity_poly.type
_entity_poly.pdbx_seq_one_letter_code
_entity_poly.pdbx_strand_id
1 'polypeptide(L)'
;MSDNRSSRGNNRGGGRRGRGSGGGRGSGGRGGNRSRRPKRYGSAPIADARARSADAIADANAKAEGRFDRDEPVMGFPKDMEEPRRFSFEWPLTPVPLATEEETAGLVVRKGEFGWLPDERVDEIAANLKGKAMSLEQALSLRSALLQQKTVYSHYKMQSRGRDLRAAYDKGVSIVELSKRFDFPPMNIFRTVLAEKGWGKTKIKESFKDPKRLKQREREEFEAAEA
;
A
#
# COMPACT_ATOMS: atom_id res chain seq x y z
N MET A 1 -17.28 16.05 -54.01
CA MET A 1 -18.04 14.87 -53.56
C MET A 1 -17.81 14.73 -52.06
N SER A 2 -18.48 15.54 -51.24
CA SER A 2 -19.82 15.34 -50.66
C SER A 2 -19.64 15.02 -49.18
N ASP A 3 -19.82 16.06 -48.36
CA ASP A 3 -19.99 16.00 -46.92
C ASP A 3 -21.10 15.03 -46.52
N ASN A 4 -20.92 14.32 -45.39
CA ASN A 4 -22.05 13.82 -44.64
C ASN A 4 -21.79 13.92 -43.13
N ARG A 5 -22.18 15.06 -42.55
CA ARG A 5 -22.53 15.15 -41.12
C ARG A 5 -23.94 14.61 -40.96
N SER A 6 -24.15 13.74 -39.97
CA SER A 6 -25.48 13.50 -39.43
C SER A 6 -25.45 13.36 -37.92
N SER A 7 -26.51 13.89 -37.34
CA SER A 7 -26.69 14.36 -35.97
C SER A 7 -27.49 13.36 -35.13
N ARG A 8 -27.29 13.45 -33.80
CA ARG A 8 -28.26 13.21 -32.72
C ARG A 8 -28.89 11.82 -32.52
N GLY A 9 -28.86 11.38 -31.26
CA GLY A 9 -29.79 10.38 -30.75
C GLY A 9 -29.56 10.05 -29.27
N ASN A 10 -29.95 10.96 -28.39
CA ASN A 10 -30.00 10.76 -26.93
C ASN A 10 -31.27 9.96 -26.59
N ASN A 11 -31.17 8.82 -25.89
CA ASN A 11 -32.37 8.17 -25.34
C ASN A 11 -32.14 7.63 -23.92
N ARG A 12 -32.90 8.19 -22.97
CA ARG A 12 -33.06 7.74 -21.59
C ARG A 12 -34.33 6.88 -21.50
N GLY A 13 -34.31 5.87 -20.64
CA GLY A 13 -35.47 5.05 -20.25
C GLY A 13 -35.08 3.58 -20.33
N GLY A 14 -35.07 2.78 -19.25
CA GLY A 14 -36.06 2.69 -18.18
C GLY A 14 -36.72 1.32 -18.31
N GLY A 15 -36.24 0.32 -17.56
CA GLY A 15 -36.75 -1.05 -17.65
C GLY A 15 -36.27 -1.94 -16.50
N ARG A 16 -36.93 -1.81 -15.34
CA ARG A 16 -36.82 -2.75 -14.22
C ARG A 16 -37.38 -4.11 -14.65
N ARG A 17 -36.54 -5.14 -14.71
CA ARG A 17 -36.99 -6.54 -14.83
C ARG A 17 -37.08 -7.16 -13.44
N GLY A 18 -38.31 -7.38 -12.97
CA GLY A 18 -38.60 -8.19 -11.80
C GLY A 18 -38.19 -9.65 -12.04
N ARG A 19 -37.50 -10.25 -11.07
CA ARG A 19 -37.21 -11.69 -11.03
C ARG A 19 -38.17 -12.34 -10.03
N GLY A 20 -38.93 -13.30 -10.55
CA GLY A 20 -39.92 -14.07 -9.81
C GLY A 20 -39.31 -14.89 -8.67
N SER A 21 -40.09 -14.95 -7.60
CA SER A 21 -39.95 -15.85 -6.47
C SER A 21 -40.47 -17.23 -6.85
N GLY A 22 -39.60 -18.24 -6.82
CA GLY A 22 -39.95 -19.65 -6.97
C GLY A 22 -39.13 -20.46 -5.97
N GLY A 23 -39.75 -20.84 -4.86
CA GLY A 23 -39.14 -21.60 -3.78
C GLY A 23 -38.96 -23.07 -4.15
N GLY A 24 -37.74 -23.58 -3.97
CA GLY A 24 -37.44 -25.01 -3.94
C GLY A 24 -36.75 -25.34 -2.62
N ARG A 25 -37.48 -26.00 -1.71
CA ARG A 25 -36.95 -26.57 -0.47
C ARG A 25 -36.17 -27.84 -0.80
N GLY A 26 -34.85 -27.76 -0.78
CA GLY A 26 -33.94 -28.91 -0.78
C GLY A 26 -33.17 -28.96 0.54
N SER A 27 -33.61 -29.82 1.45
CA SER A 27 -32.89 -30.20 2.66
C SER A 27 -31.88 -31.29 2.31
N GLY A 28 -30.62 -31.14 2.74
CA GLY A 28 -29.68 -32.26 2.79
C GLY A 28 -28.25 -31.88 2.41
N GLY A 29 -27.43 -31.53 3.41
CA GLY A 29 -26.01 -31.29 3.20
C GLY A 29 -25.36 -30.49 4.33
N ARG A 30 -25.48 -30.97 5.58
CA ARG A 30 -24.65 -30.51 6.71
C ARG A 30 -23.20 -30.98 6.49
N GLY A 31 -22.53 -30.37 5.52
CA GLY A 31 -21.10 -30.54 5.26
C GLY A 31 -20.31 -29.49 6.02
N GLY A 32 -19.90 -29.83 7.24
CA GLY A 32 -18.84 -29.22 8.04
C GLY A 32 -18.49 -27.76 7.77
N ASN A 33 -19.05 -26.87 8.59
CA ASN A 33 -18.49 -25.55 8.85
C ASN A 33 -17.14 -25.72 9.59
N ARG A 34 -16.13 -26.27 8.91
CA ARG A 34 -14.73 -26.24 9.37
C ARG A 34 -14.33 -24.78 9.39
N SER A 35 -14.45 -24.17 10.57
CA SER A 35 -13.73 -22.99 11.03
C SER A 35 -12.84 -22.39 9.96
N ARG A 36 -13.41 -21.54 9.10
CA ARG A 36 -12.64 -20.66 8.22
C ARG A 36 -12.12 -19.53 9.08
N ARG A 37 -11.28 -19.84 10.08
CA ARG A 37 -10.40 -18.82 10.64
C ARG A 37 -9.58 -18.31 9.46
N PRO A 38 -9.70 -17.02 9.09
CA PRO A 38 -8.84 -16.48 8.06
C PRO A 38 -7.39 -16.77 8.48
N LYS A 39 -6.62 -17.40 7.59
CA LYS A 39 -5.20 -17.67 7.85
C LYS A 39 -4.55 -16.34 8.23
N ARG A 40 -3.87 -16.31 9.38
CA ARG A 40 -3.19 -15.11 9.88
C ARG A 40 -2.06 -14.64 8.96
N TYR A 41 -1.51 -15.55 8.15
CA TYR A 41 -0.43 -15.26 7.20
C TYR A 41 -0.47 -16.22 6.01
N GLY A 42 0.08 -15.78 4.87
CA GLY A 42 0.27 -16.58 3.66
C GLY A 42 -0.97 -16.69 2.76
N SER A 43 -0.75 -16.52 1.45
CA SER A 43 -1.75 -16.82 0.42
C SER A 43 -1.75 -18.33 0.08
N ALA A 44 -2.16 -18.71 -1.14
CA ALA A 44 -2.01 -20.09 -1.59
C ALA A 44 -0.53 -20.54 -1.46
N PRO A 45 -0.27 -21.83 -1.20
CA PRO A 45 1.09 -22.36 -1.13
C PRO A 45 1.94 -21.92 -2.34
N ILE A 46 3.21 -21.58 -2.11
CA ILE A 46 4.13 -21.09 -3.15
C ILE A 46 4.25 -22.11 -4.29
N ALA A 47 4.22 -23.42 -3.96
CA ALA A 47 4.23 -24.49 -4.95
C ALA A 47 3.06 -24.37 -5.94
N ASP A 48 1.84 -24.17 -5.44
CA ASP A 48 0.63 -24.04 -6.25
C ASP A 48 0.63 -22.73 -7.07
N ALA A 49 1.22 -21.66 -6.53
CA ALA A 49 1.39 -20.41 -7.28
C ALA A 49 2.38 -20.59 -8.44
N ARG A 50 3.52 -21.25 -8.19
CA ARG A 50 4.55 -21.54 -9.21
C ARG A 50 4.03 -22.46 -10.30
N ALA A 51 3.29 -23.51 -9.95
CA ALA A 51 2.69 -24.42 -10.93
C ALA A 51 1.75 -23.69 -11.88
N ARG A 52 0.90 -22.78 -11.37
CA ARG A 52 -0.02 -21.99 -12.20
C ARG A 52 0.69 -21.01 -13.13
N SER A 53 1.88 -20.54 -12.78
CA SER A 53 2.66 -19.59 -13.58
C SER A 53 3.73 -20.25 -14.45
N ALA A 54 3.91 -21.57 -14.37
CA ALA A 54 5.04 -22.26 -14.99
C ALA A 54 5.09 -22.04 -16.51
N ASP A 55 3.96 -22.24 -17.20
CA ASP A 55 3.86 -22.07 -18.65
C ASP A 55 4.13 -20.62 -19.06
N ALA A 56 3.55 -19.66 -18.34
CA ALA A 56 3.76 -18.24 -18.60
C ALA A 56 5.23 -17.80 -18.39
N ILE A 57 5.92 -18.38 -17.40
CA ILE A 57 7.34 -18.12 -17.16
C ILE A 57 8.19 -18.75 -18.28
N ALA A 58 7.87 -19.99 -18.69
CA ALA A 58 8.58 -20.66 -19.77
C ALA A 58 8.44 -19.90 -21.10
N ASP A 59 7.22 -19.47 -21.45
CA ASP A 59 6.95 -18.67 -22.64
C ASP A 59 7.67 -17.32 -22.59
N ALA A 60 7.69 -16.65 -21.44
CA ALA A 60 8.38 -15.38 -21.26
C ALA A 60 9.90 -15.54 -21.41
N ASN A 61 10.48 -16.60 -20.83
CA ASN A 61 11.90 -16.90 -20.93
C ASN A 61 12.29 -17.24 -22.37
N ALA A 62 11.55 -18.13 -23.04
CA ALA A 62 11.79 -18.48 -24.44
C ALA A 62 11.70 -17.25 -25.36
N LYS A 63 10.72 -16.37 -25.13
CA LYS A 63 10.58 -15.11 -25.87
C LYS A 63 11.70 -14.11 -25.58
N ALA A 64 12.30 -14.14 -24.40
CA ALA A 64 13.42 -13.27 -24.04
C ALA A 64 14.73 -13.79 -24.65
N GLU A 65 14.99 -15.08 -24.52
CA GLU A 65 16.17 -15.76 -25.07
C GLU A 65 16.20 -15.67 -26.60
N GLY A 66 15.08 -15.95 -27.28
CA GLY A 66 14.99 -15.84 -28.74
C GLY A 66 15.14 -14.42 -29.31
N ARG A 67 15.32 -13.38 -28.48
CA ARG A 67 15.73 -12.05 -28.97
C ARG A 67 17.21 -11.99 -29.29
N PHE A 68 18.01 -12.81 -28.62
CA PHE A 68 19.47 -12.87 -28.79
C PHE A 68 19.88 -13.75 -29.97
N ASP A 69 19.01 -14.67 -30.41
CA ASP A 69 19.24 -15.57 -31.55
C ASP A 69 18.75 -15.01 -32.89
N ARG A 70 18.52 -13.69 -32.99
CA ARG A 70 18.05 -13.06 -34.23
C ARG A 70 19.22 -12.76 -35.16
N ASP A 71 19.18 -13.31 -36.37
CA ASP A 71 20.21 -13.10 -37.40
C ASP A 71 20.27 -11.64 -37.92
N GLU A 72 19.13 -10.94 -37.95
CA GLU A 72 19.07 -9.56 -38.46
C GLU A 72 19.31 -8.54 -37.33
N PRO A 73 20.35 -7.69 -37.42
CA PRO A 73 20.65 -6.71 -36.40
C PRO A 73 19.54 -5.65 -36.33
N VAL A 74 19.06 -5.40 -35.12
CA VAL A 74 18.07 -4.34 -34.89
C VAL A 74 18.69 -2.98 -35.25
N MET A 75 17.90 -2.12 -35.91
CA MET A 75 18.29 -0.74 -36.27
C MET A 75 18.98 -0.03 -35.08
N GLY A 76 20.23 0.40 -35.27
CA GLY A 76 21.00 1.15 -34.28
C GLY A 76 22.09 0.37 -33.52
N PHE A 77 22.25 -0.93 -33.76
CA PHE A 77 23.42 -1.67 -33.27
C PHE A 77 24.66 -1.41 -34.14
N PRO A 78 25.85 -1.18 -33.55
CA PRO A 78 27.11 -1.12 -34.29
C PRO A 78 27.37 -2.43 -35.05
N LYS A 79 28.01 -2.34 -36.22
CA LYS A 79 28.37 -3.53 -37.02
C LYS A 79 29.43 -4.40 -36.35
N ASP A 80 30.32 -3.77 -35.57
CA ASP A 80 31.38 -4.43 -34.83
C ASP A 80 31.03 -4.39 -33.33
N MET A 81 30.74 -5.56 -32.77
CA MET A 81 30.43 -5.71 -31.34
C MET A 81 31.07 -7.00 -30.81
N GLU A 82 31.62 -6.96 -29.60
CA GLU A 82 32.07 -8.18 -28.92
C GLU A 82 30.89 -9.12 -28.65
N GLU A 83 31.15 -10.43 -28.68
CA GLU A 83 30.13 -11.42 -28.37
C GLU A 83 29.58 -11.23 -26.93
N PRO A 84 28.26 -11.40 -26.71
CA PRO A 84 27.66 -11.26 -25.39
C PRO A 84 28.27 -12.23 -24.38
N ARG A 85 28.72 -11.71 -23.24
CA ARG A 85 29.19 -12.53 -22.11
C ARG A 85 28.02 -12.91 -21.22
N ARG A 86 27.91 -14.20 -20.89
CA ARG A 86 26.89 -14.71 -19.96
C ARG A 86 27.46 -14.73 -18.55
N PHE A 87 26.82 -14.00 -17.64
CA PHE A 87 27.11 -14.04 -16.22
C PHE A 87 25.94 -14.70 -15.49
N SER A 88 26.24 -15.67 -14.64
CA SER A 88 25.28 -16.28 -13.72
C SER A 88 25.72 -15.96 -12.30
N PHE A 89 24.78 -15.54 -11.45
CA PHE A 89 25.01 -15.34 -10.03
C PHE A 89 23.90 -16.05 -9.26
N GLU A 90 24.29 -16.79 -8.23
CA GLU A 90 23.36 -17.33 -7.26
C GLU A 90 23.21 -16.32 -6.12
N TRP A 91 21.98 -15.90 -5.83
CA TRP A 91 21.69 -14.96 -4.76
C TRP A 91 21.03 -15.71 -3.58
N PRO A 92 21.82 -16.20 -2.60
CA PRO A 92 21.25 -16.92 -1.47
C PRO A 92 20.37 -15.97 -0.64
N LEU A 93 19.16 -16.42 -0.32
CA LEU A 93 18.22 -15.68 0.52
C LEU A 93 18.20 -16.30 1.92
N THR A 94 18.50 -15.49 2.94
CA THR A 94 18.29 -15.83 4.36
C THR A 94 17.09 -15.03 4.88
N PRO A 95 15.85 -15.51 4.69
CA PRO A 95 14.67 -14.82 5.17
C PRO A 95 14.61 -14.87 6.70
N VAL A 96 14.03 -13.84 7.29
CA VAL A 96 13.71 -13.84 8.72
C VAL A 96 12.62 -14.88 8.98
N PRO A 97 12.75 -15.74 10.01
CA PRO A 97 11.68 -16.66 10.39
C PRO A 97 10.39 -15.91 10.78
N LEU A 98 9.23 -16.42 10.35
CA LEU A 98 7.92 -15.80 10.61
C LEU A 98 7.64 -15.59 12.12
N ALA A 99 8.10 -16.51 12.97
CA ALA A 99 7.94 -16.38 14.41
C ALA A 99 8.71 -15.16 14.96
N THR A 100 9.95 -14.98 14.52
CA THR A 100 10.79 -13.82 14.87
C THR A 100 10.16 -12.53 14.35
N GLU A 101 9.59 -12.55 13.14
CA GLU A 101 8.85 -11.40 12.55
C GLU A 101 7.65 -11.00 13.42
N GLU A 102 6.79 -11.95 13.80
CA GLU A 102 5.60 -11.69 14.61
C GLU A 102 5.96 -11.14 16.01
N GLU A 103 6.97 -11.73 16.66
CA GLU A 103 7.47 -11.23 17.95
C GLU A 103 8.02 -9.81 17.83
N THR A 104 8.80 -9.54 16.77
CA THR A 104 9.44 -8.24 16.57
C THR A 104 8.44 -7.16 16.17
N ALA A 105 7.37 -7.51 15.45
CA ALA A 105 6.31 -6.58 15.05
C ALA A 105 5.73 -5.80 16.24
N GLY A 106 5.49 -6.48 17.37
CA GLY A 106 4.99 -5.85 18.59
C GLY A 106 6.02 -4.95 19.29
N LEU A 107 7.31 -5.20 19.09
CA LEU A 107 8.40 -4.42 19.68
C LEU A 107 8.65 -3.11 18.91
N VAL A 108 8.55 -3.15 17.59
CA VAL A 108 8.92 -2.01 16.71
C VAL A 108 7.77 -1.04 16.47
N VAL A 109 6.51 -1.48 16.54
CA VAL A 109 5.34 -0.61 16.35
C VAL A 109 4.70 -0.27 17.70
N ARG A 110 4.71 1.00 18.08
CA ARG A 110 3.95 1.53 19.22
C ARG A 110 2.81 2.43 18.75
N LYS A 111 1.81 2.59 19.62
CA LYS A 111 0.67 3.47 19.37
C LYS A 111 1.15 4.92 19.34
N GLY A 112 0.78 5.66 18.31
CA GLY A 112 1.12 7.07 18.16
C GLY A 112 2.55 7.36 17.68
N GLU A 113 3.38 6.34 17.50
CA GLU A 113 4.73 6.47 16.93
C GLU A 113 4.65 6.33 15.41
N PHE A 114 4.47 7.45 14.72
CA PHE A 114 4.61 7.56 13.27
C PHE A 114 5.83 8.42 12.94
N GLY A 115 6.48 8.14 11.81
CA GLY A 115 7.65 8.89 11.35
C GLY A 115 8.97 8.34 11.90
N TRP A 116 9.98 9.22 11.91
CA TRP A 116 11.32 8.94 12.40
C TRP A 116 11.31 8.59 13.89
N LEU A 117 12.25 7.73 14.27
CA LEU A 117 12.47 7.38 15.66
C LEU A 117 13.64 8.20 16.20
N PRO A 118 13.57 8.71 17.44
CA PRO A 118 14.74 9.29 18.08
C PRO A 118 15.78 8.18 18.34
N ASP A 119 17.05 8.58 18.41
CA ASP A 119 18.17 7.64 18.55
C ASP A 119 18.02 6.73 19.77
N GLU A 120 17.53 7.26 20.90
CA GLU A 120 17.33 6.44 22.11
C GLU A 120 16.32 5.30 21.88
N ARG A 121 15.31 5.54 21.02
CA ARG A 121 14.30 4.54 20.67
C ARG A 121 14.84 3.51 19.69
N VAL A 122 15.74 3.91 18.79
CA VAL A 122 16.45 2.99 17.90
C VAL A 122 17.36 2.06 18.71
N ASP A 123 18.09 2.61 19.69
CA ASP A 123 18.93 1.83 20.61
C ASP A 123 18.10 0.86 21.47
N GLU A 124 16.93 1.28 21.94
CA GLU A 124 15.99 0.41 22.66
C GLU A 124 15.55 -0.77 21.78
N ILE A 125 15.25 -0.54 20.51
CA ILE A 125 14.91 -1.61 19.55
C ILE A 125 16.12 -2.53 19.35
N ALA A 126 17.32 -1.97 19.16
CA ALA A 126 18.54 -2.76 18.99
C ALA A 126 18.83 -3.65 20.21
N ALA A 127 18.60 -3.14 21.43
CA ALA A 127 18.75 -3.91 22.66
C ALA A 127 17.74 -5.07 22.74
N ASN A 128 16.48 -4.83 22.38
CA ASN A 128 15.42 -5.85 22.39
C ASN A 128 15.57 -6.91 21.30
N LEU A 129 16.34 -6.63 20.25
CA LEU A 129 16.63 -7.57 19.17
C LEU A 129 17.79 -8.52 19.49
N LYS A 130 18.59 -8.27 20.54
CA LYS A 130 19.70 -9.13 20.91
C LYS A 130 19.22 -10.57 21.14
N GLY A 131 19.81 -11.51 20.40
CA GLY A 131 19.45 -12.94 20.46
C GLY A 131 18.33 -13.37 19.50
N LYS A 132 17.76 -12.45 18.72
CA LYS A 132 16.79 -12.79 17.65
C LYS A 132 17.49 -12.95 16.30
N ALA A 133 16.94 -13.80 15.44
CA ALA A 133 17.40 -14.00 14.07
C ALA A 133 16.93 -12.88 13.12
N MET A 134 17.15 -11.61 13.50
CA MET A 134 16.78 -10.43 12.73
C MET A 134 17.77 -9.29 13.02
N SER A 135 18.22 -8.59 11.97
CA SER A 135 19.05 -7.40 12.12
C SER A 135 18.23 -6.15 12.49
N LEU A 136 18.90 -5.12 13.02
CA LEU A 136 18.26 -3.83 13.31
C LEU A 136 17.62 -3.21 12.06
N GLU A 137 18.33 -3.21 10.94
CA GLU A 137 17.84 -2.67 9.67
C GLU A 137 16.60 -3.42 9.17
N GLN A 138 16.58 -4.74 9.29
CA GLN A 138 15.42 -5.56 8.97
C GLN A 138 14.22 -5.21 9.87
N ALA A 139 14.45 -4.97 11.16
CA ALA A 139 13.40 -4.57 12.10
C ALA A 139 12.84 -3.17 11.79
N LEU A 140 13.69 -2.21 11.42
CA LEU A 140 13.26 -0.86 11.00
C LEU A 140 12.51 -0.89 9.66
N SER A 141 12.93 -1.77 8.74
CA SER A 141 12.21 -2.04 7.49
C SER A 141 10.83 -2.66 7.78
N LEU A 142 10.75 -3.66 8.66
CA LEU A 142 9.50 -4.27 9.10
C LEU A 142 8.58 -3.22 9.72
N ARG A 143 9.08 -2.34 10.60
CA ARG A 143 8.32 -1.23 11.16
C ARG A 143 7.71 -0.36 10.07
N SER A 144 8.51 0.04 9.09
CA SER A 144 8.07 0.90 7.99
C SER A 144 6.94 0.25 7.20
N ALA A 145 7.08 -1.04 6.87
CA ALA A 145 6.03 -1.82 6.21
C ALA A 145 4.75 -1.92 7.05
N LEU A 146 4.88 -2.21 8.35
CA LEU A 146 3.74 -2.32 9.27
C LEU A 146 3.02 -0.98 9.45
N LEU A 147 3.74 0.14 9.52
CA LEU A 147 3.14 1.48 9.61
C LEU A 147 2.40 1.87 8.32
N GLN A 148 2.94 1.51 7.15
CA GLN A 148 2.24 1.68 5.87
C GLN A 148 0.96 0.84 5.85
N GLN A 149 1.07 -0.43 6.23
CA GLN A 149 -0.06 -1.35 6.31
C GLN A 149 -1.15 -0.80 7.23
N LYS A 150 -0.78 -0.41 8.45
CA LYS A 150 -1.67 0.21 9.44
C LYS A 150 -2.39 1.43 8.88
N THR A 151 -1.66 2.31 8.19
CA THR A 151 -2.21 3.51 7.55
C THR A 151 -3.29 3.18 6.52
N VAL A 152 -3.05 2.19 5.67
CA VAL A 152 -4.00 1.78 4.64
C VAL A 152 -5.26 1.19 5.27
N TYR A 153 -5.13 0.22 6.18
CA TYR A 153 -6.28 -0.45 6.78
C TYR A 153 -7.09 0.47 7.69
N SER A 154 -6.45 1.43 8.37
CA SER A 154 -7.12 2.31 9.33
C SER A 154 -7.66 3.61 8.70
N HIS A 155 -7.49 3.80 7.39
CA HIS A 155 -7.86 5.05 6.71
C HIS A 155 -9.34 5.42 6.86
N TYR A 156 -10.24 4.46 6.61
CA TYR A 156 -11.69 4.69 6.76
C TYR A 156 -12.09 5.07 8.19
N LYS A 157 -11.47 4.41 9.19
CA LYS A 157 -11.69 4.71 10.60
C LYS A 157 -11.25 6.14 10.94
N MET A 158 -10.13 6.60 10.40
CA MET A 158 -9.70 7.99 10.55
C MET A 158 -10.69 8.96 9.91
N GLN A 159 -11.12 8.71 8.67
CA GLN A 159 -12.10 9.55 7.97
C GLN A 159 -13.42 9.68 8.74
N SER A 160 -13.91 8.57 9.33
CA SER A 160 -15.12 8.59 10.16
C SER A 160 -15.04 9.51 11.40
N ARG A 161 -13.82 9.85 11.84
CA ARG A 161 -13.53 10.73 12.98
C ARG A 161 -13.16 12.15 12.56
N GLY A 162 -13.34 12.52 11.28
CA GLY A 162 -12.93 13.82 10.76
C GLY A 162 -13.46 15.00 11.57
N ARG A 163 -14.74 14.96 11.95
CA ARG A 163 -15.37 16.00 12.77
C ARG A 163 -14.73 16.13 14.15
N ASP A 164 -14.40 15.02 14.80
CA ASP A 164 -13.74 15.02 16.12
C ASP A 164 -12.32 15.57 16.02
N LEU A 165 -11.58 15.18 14.98
CA LEU A 165 -10.24 15.68 14.70
C LEU A 165 -10.25 17.19 14.46
N ARG A 166 -11.19 17.68 13.64
CA ARG A 166 -11.37 19.11 13.43
C ARG A 166 -11.75 19.83 14.73
N ALA A 167 -12.70 19.31 15.50
CA ALA A 167 -13.13 19.95 16.75
C ALA A 167 -11.98 20.05 17.76
N ALA A 168 -11.12 19.04 17.86
CA ALA A 168 -9.92 19.09 18.69
C ALA A 168 -8.87 20.07 18.15
N TYR A 169 -8.66 20.10 16.84
CA TYR A 169 -7.77 21.07 16.20
C TYR A 169 -8.23 22.52 16.40
N ASP A 170 -9.53 22.78 16.27
CA ASP A 170 -10.13 24.10 16.48
C ASP A 170 -9.97 24.56 17.95
N LYS A 171 -9.86 23.63 18.90
CA LYS A 171 -9.52 23.90 20.32
C LYS A 171 -8.04 24.14 20.58
N GLY A 172 -7.19 24.08 19.56
CA GLY A 172 -5.75 24.34 19.67
C GLY A 172 -4.85 23.11 19.78
N VAL A 173 -5.40 21.89 19.71
CA VAL A 173 -4.57 20.66 19.72
C VAL A 173 -3.79 20.56 18.41
N SER A 174 -2.48 20.27 18.49
CA SER A 174 -1.60 20.17 17.32
C SER A 174 -1.85 18.90 16.51
N ILE A 175 -1.45 18.90 15.24
CA ILE A 175 -1.56 17.74 14.35
C ILE A 175 -0.75 16.55 14.88
N VAL A 176 0.45 16.81 15.40
CA VAL A 176 1.33 15.78 15.96
C VAL A 176 0.71 15.16 17.21
N GLU A 177 0.11 15.96 18.08
CA GLU A 177 -0.58 15.45 19.26
C GLU A 177 -1.83 14.65 18.89
N LEU A 178 -2.59 15.10 17.90
CA LEU A 178 -3.71 14.33 17.36
C LEU A 178 -3.25 12.98 16.79
N SER A 179 -2.10 12.94 16.10
CA SER A 179 -1.50 11.70 15.60
C SER A 179 -1.19 10.72 16.73
N LYS A 180 -0.55 11.20 17.80
CA LYS A 180 -0.24 10.39 18.98
C LYS A 180 -1.51 9.87 19.67
N ARG A 181 -2.51 10.73 19.84
CA ARG A 181 -3.76 10.39 20.54
C ARG A 181 -4.65 9.41 19.76
N PHE A 182 -4.85 9.69 18.48
CA PHE A 182 -5.76 8.92 17.62
C PHE A 182 -5.10 7.78 16.87
N ASP A 183 -3.76 7.71 16.89
CA ASP A 183 -2.96 6.64 16.29
C ASP A 183 -3.10 6.56 14.76
N PHE A 184 -3.02 7.72 14.11
CA PHE A 184 -3.01 7.85 12.65
C PHE A 184 -1.85 8.74 12.19
N PRO A 185 -1.37 8.61 10.93
CA PRO A 185 -0.27 9.43 10.44
C PRO A 185 -0.57 10.93 10.49
N PRO A 186 0.38 11.78 10.94
CA PRO A 186 0.18 13.23 11.09
C PRO A 186 -0.34 13.89 9.80
N MET A 187 0.31 13.62 8.67
CA MET A 187 -0.08 14.19 7.38
C MET A 187 -1.47 13.76 6.90
N ASN A 188 -1.94 12.58 7.30
CA ASN A 188 -3.29 12.12 6.94
C ASN A 188 -4.36 12.75 7.84
N ILE A 189 -4.07 12.94 9.13
CA ILE A 189 -4.90 13.74 10.02
C ILE A 189 -5.02 15.15 9.47
N PHE A 190 -3.90 15.78 9.10
CA PHE A 190 -3.91 17.16 8.64
C PHE A 190 -4.77 17.35 7.39
N ARG A 191 -4.63 16.46 6.39
CA ARG A 191 -5.52 16.45 5.21
C ARG A 191 -6.99 16.33 5.59
N THR A 192 -7.30 15.48 6.57
CA THR A 192 -8.67 15.25 7.03
C THR A 192 -9.23 16.50 7.72
N VAL A 193 -8.45 17.13 8.60
CA VAL A 193 -8.82 18.39 9.26
C VAL A 193 -9.07 19.49 8.24
N LEU A 194 -8.19 19.68 7.27
CA LEU A 194 -8.37 20.70 6.22
C LEU A 194 -9.60 20.42 5.34
N ALA A 195 -9.86 19.16 5.00
CA ALA A 195 -11.06 18.77 4.26
C ALA A 195 -12.34 19.09 5.06
N GLU A 196 -12.35 18.81 6.36
CA GLU A 196 -13.47 19.14 7.28
C GLU A 196 -13.64 20.66 7.49
N LYS A 197 -12.60 21.46 7.26
CA LYS A 197 -12.67 22.93 7.16
C LYS A 197 -13.20 23.41 5.79
N GLY A 198 -13.59 22.49 4.91
CA GLY A 198 -14.16 22.78 3.59
C GLY A 198 -13.14 22.94 2.46
N TRP A 199 -11.89 22.55 2.67
CA TRP A 199 -10.88 22.68 1.60
C TRP A 199 -11.03 21.56 0.57
N GLY A 200 -11.01 21.93 -0.71
CA GLY A 200 -10.98 20.96 -1.81
C GLY A 200 -9.65 20.18 -1.86
N LYS A 201 -9.69 18.93 -2.35
CA LYS A 201 -8.51 18.04 -2.46
C LYS A 201 -7.36 18.69 -3.23
N THR A 202 -7.66 19.38 -4.33
CA THR A 202 -6.67 20.08 -5.16
C THR A 202 -5.99 21.20 -4.38
N LYS A 203 -6.77 22.03 -3.69
CA LYS A 203 -6.26 23.13 -2.85
C LYS A 203 -5.30 22.61 -1.79
N ILE A 204 -5.67 21.55 -1.07
CA ILE A 204 -4.80 20.93 -0.05
C ILE A 204 -3.49 20.45 -0.67
N LYS A 205 -3.57 19.76 -1.82
CA LYS A 205 -2.38 19.22 -2.49
C LYS A 205 -1.44 20.32 -2.97
N GLU A 206 -1.98 21.41 -3.52
CA GLU A 206 -1.18 22.57 -3.94
C GLU A 206 -0.55 23.29 -2.75
N SER A 207 -1.30 23.50 -1.67
CA SER A 207 -0.76 24.12 -0.45
C SER A 207 0.32 23.28 0.22
N PHE A 208 0.30 21.95 0.08
CA PHE A 208 1.37 21.10 0.63
C PHE A 208 2.62 21.07 -0.28
N LYS A 209 2.46 21.34 -1.58
CA LYS A 209 3.60 21.52 -2.49
C LYS A 209 4.27 22.88 -2.30
N ASP A 210 3.50 23.89 -1.95
CA ASP A 210 3.95 25.25 -1.67
C ASP A 210 3.37 25.74 -0.33
N PRO A 211 4.01 25.37 0.81
CA PRO A 211 3.53 25.69 2.16
C PRO A 211 3.42 27.19 2.45
N LYS A 212 4.02 28.05 1.62
CA LYS A 212 3.89 29.52 1.74
C LYS A 212 2.44 29.99 1.54
N ARG A 213 1.61 29.19 0.85
CA ARG A 213 0.17 29.45 0.64
C ARG A 213 -0.68 29.16 1.87
N LEU A 214 -0.13 28.44 2.86
CA LEU A 214 -0.81 28.18 4.12
C LEU A 214 -0.75 29.43 5.01
N LYS A 215 -1.77 29.60 5.84
CA LYS A 215 -1.68 30.58 6.93
C LYS A 215 -0.61 30.14 7.92
N GLN A 216 -0.15 31.07 8.75
CA GLN A 216 0.94 30.83 9.69
C GLN A 216 0.76 29.56 10.53
N ARG A 217 -0.41 29.40 11.18
CA ARG A 217 -0.70 28.20 11.98
C ARG A 217 -0.65 26.92 11.15
N GLU A 218 -1.35 26.87 10.01
CA GLU A 218 -1.34 25.68 9.16
C GLU A 218 0.05 25.36 8.59
N ARG A 219 0.92 26.36 8.41
CA ARG A 219 2.31 26.17 7.97
C ARG A 219 3.18 25.58 9.09
N GLU A 220 3.08 26.12 10.31
CA GLU A 220 3.79 25.57 11.48
C GLU A 220 3.38 24.12 11.75
N GLU A 221 2.09 23.81 11.61
CA GLU A 221 1.56 22.44 11.74
C GLU A 221 1.99 21.52 10.60
N PHE A 222 2.19 22.06 9.39
CA PHE A 222 2.73 21.30 8.26
C PHE A 222 4.17 20.89 8.53
N GLU A 223 5.02 21.84 8.92
CA GLU A 223 6.44 21.62 9.20
C GLU A 223 6.61 20.63 10.36
N ALA A 224 5.84 20.78 11.44
CA ALA A 224 5.86 19.85 12.56
C ALA A 224 5.36 18.43 12.20
N ALA A 225 4.48 18.29 11.20
CA ALA A 225 3.95 17.00 10.77
C ALA A 225 4.82 16.29 9.70
N GLU A 226 5.73 17.02 9.05
CA GLU A 226 6.71 16.46 8.10
C GLU A 226 7.99 15.97 8.80
N ALA A 227 8.34 16.59 9.93
CA ALA A 227 9.45 16.18 10.80
C ALA A 227 9.28 14.75 11.35
#